data_AF-A0A8I1FU72-F1
#
_entry.id   AF-A0A8I1FU72-F1
#
_cell.length_a   1.000
_cell.length_b   1.000
_cell.length_c   1.000
_cell.angle_alpha   90.00
_cell.angle_beta   90.00
_cell.angle_gamma   90.00
#
_symmetry.space_group_name_H-M   'P 1'
#
loop_
_entity.id
_entity.type
_entity.pdbx_description
1 polymer ?
#
loop_
_entity_poly.entity_id
_entity_poly.type
_entity_poly.pdbx_seq_one_letter_code
_entity_poly.pdbx_strand_id
1 'polypeptide(L)'
;MNKSLQMLLKKIYDDNCMPASDVVRLVESRTGDHRDFYPLAALVEANYLGFTGGQPKDDDQFRNSYLAQTFQCYRLGRGTQSYMNVTVFDRPDNDEVYFYIGPKAVEFFESRRSDTKKLLASACLSFFAAVTVAIIAYWLRKMGGV
;
A
#
# COMPACT_ATOMS: atom_id res chain seq x y z
N MET A 1 -7.77 -6.26 2.14
CA MET A 1 -6.92 -5.14 2.59
C MET A 1 -7.81 -3.90 2.70
N ASN A 2 -7.71 -3.13 3.78
CA ASN A 2 -8.56 -1.96 4.01
C ASN A 2 -8.28 -0.90 2.91
N LYS A 3 -9.30 -0.26 2.31
CA LYS A 3 -9.12 0.66 1.17
C LYS A 3 -8.13 1.80 1.49
N SER A 4 -8.18 2.31 2.72
CA SER A 4 -7.27 3.35 3.22
C SER A 4 -5.80 2.93 3.17
N LEU A 5 -5.47 1.73 3.66
CA LEU A 5 -4.08 1.22 3.62
C LEU A 5 -3.58 0.98 2.19
N GLN A 6 -4.46 0.53 1.29
CA GLN A 6 -4.10 0.37 -0.11
C GLN A 6 -3.81 1.72 -0.79
N MET A 7 -4.58 2.75 -0.48
CA MET A 7 -4.31 4.10 -0.98
C MET A 7 -3.00 4.64 -0.41
N LEU A 8 -2.71 4.39 0.87
CA LEU A 8 -1.46 4.77 1.51
C LEU A 8 -0.24 4.09 0.87
N LEU A 9 -0.31 2.76 0.66
CA LEU A 9 0.72 2.01 -0.07
C LEU A 9 0.93 2.55 -1.48
N LYS A 10 -0.17 2.83 -2.22
CA LYS A 10 -0.06 3.40 -3.56
C LYS A 10 0.60 4.79 -3.53
N LYS A 11 0.25 5.62 -2.55
CA LYS A 11 0.82 6.96 -2.42
C LYS A 11 2.33 6.92 -2.16
N ILE A 12 2.79 6.08 -1.22
CA ILE A 12 4.22 5.89 -0.95
C ILE A 12 4.94 5.32 -2.18
N TYR A 13 4.28 4.45 -2.94
CA TYR A 13 4.81 3.93 -4.21
C TYR A 13 4.96 5.01 -5.27
N ASP A 14 3.95 5.86 -5.45
CA ASP A 14 3.98 6.94 -6.45
C ASP A 14 5.02 8.01 -6.08
N ASP A 15 5.20 8.31 -4.79
CA ASP A 15 6.15 9.32 -4.27
C ASP A 15 7.56 8.76 -3.97
N ASN A 16 7.81 7.46 -4.21
CA ASN A 16 8.99 6.65 -3.81
C ASN A 16 9.24 6.54 -2.29
N CYS A 17 9.09 7.63 -1.55
CA CYS A 17 9.23 7.69 -0.11
C CYS A 17 8.30 8.76 0.48
N MET A 18 7.94 8.61 1.75
CA MET A 18 7.13 9.60 2.46
C MET A 18 7.56 9.76 3.92
N PRO A 19 7.67 11.00 4.44
CA PRO A 19 8.02 11.23 5.84
C PRO A 19 7.10 10.47 6.80
N ALA A 20 7.67 9.93 7.88
CA ALA A 20 6.91 9.10 8.81
C ALA A 20 5.76 9.88 9.48
N SER A 21 5.98 11.15 9.81
CA SER A 21 4.98 12.05 10.37
C SER A 21 3.78 12.26 9.44
N ASP A 22 3.99 12.31 8.13
CA ASP A 22 2.92 12.45 7.14
C ASP A 22 2.14 11.15 6.97
N VAL A 23 2.84 10.00 6.91
CA VAL A 23 2.21 8.69 6.80
C VAL A 23 1.28 8.42 7.99
N VAL A 24 1.75 8.67 9.22
CA VAL A 24 0.93 8.42 10.43
C VAL A 24 -0.26 9.37 10.56
N ARG A 25 -0.20 10.58 9.97
CA ARG A 25 -1.32 11.52 9.91
C ARG A 25 -2.39 11.10 8.91
N LEU A 26 -2.03 10.33 7.87
CA LEU A 26 -2.98 9.79 6.89
C LEU A 26 -3.73 8.56 7.40
N VAL A 27 -3.26 7.93 8.48
CA VAL A 27 -3.95 6.80 9.10
C VAL A 27 -5.22 7.31 9.80
N GLU A 28 -6.37 6.76 9.40
CA GLU A 28 -7.63 7.06 10.05
C GLU A 28 -7.61 6.63 11.51
N SER A 29 -7.93 7.55 12.41
CA SER A 29 -8.02 7.25 13.83
C SER A 29 -9.38 6.71 14.19
N ARG A 30 -9.42 5.55 14.86
CA ARG A 30 -10.64 4.95 15.40
C ARG A 30 -10.63 4.93 16.91
N THR A 31 -9.50 4.58 17.51
CA THR A 31 -9.33 4.50 18.96
C THR A 31 -8.66 5.73 19.54
N GLY A 32 -7.92 6.49 18.73
CA GLY A 32 -7.15 7.65 19.21
C GLY A 32 -5.84 7.27 19.90
N ASP A 33 -5.41 6.02 19.79
CA ASP A 33 -4.21 5.50 20.43
C ASP A 33 -3.37 4.64 19.47
N HIS A 34 -2.28 4.06 19.99
CA HIS A 34 -1.34 3.24 19.21
C HIS A 34 -2.01 2.07 18.46
N ARG A 35 -3.20 1.61 18.89
CA ARG A 35 -3.88 0.48 18.26
C ARG A 35 -4.31 0.78 16.82
N ASP A 36 -4.53 2.05 16.50
CA ASP A 36 -4.82 2.52 15.14
C ASP A 36 -3.67 2.18 14.16
N PHE A 37 -2.45 1.99 14.66
CA PHE A 37 -1.24 1.77 13.85
C PHE A 37 -0.81 0.30 13.71
N TYR A 38 -1.49 -0.65 14.36
CA TYR A 38 -1.20 -2.08 14.17
C TYR A 38 -1.24 -2.53 12.70
N PRO A 39 -2.20 -2.07 11.87
CA PRO A 39 -2.20 -2.43 10.46
C PRO A 39 -0.97 -1.90 9.72
N LEU A 40 -0.46 -0.73 10.09
CA LEU A 40 0.75 -0.15 9.50
C LEU A 40 1.99 -0.93 9.96
N ALA A 41 2.08 -1.28 11.25
CA ALA A 41 3.15 -2.11 11.79
C ALA A 41 3.20 -3.49 11.11
N ALA A 42 2.04 -4.13 10.90
CA ALA A 42 1.95 -5.39 10.20
C ALA A 42 2.44 -5.31 8.74
N LEU A 43 2.24 -4.17 8.04
CA LEU A 43 2.78 -3.98 6.69
C LEU A 43 4.31 -3.85 6.68
N VAL A 44 4.88 -3.23 7.71
CA VAL A 44 6.33 -3.13 7.89
C VAL A 44 6.92 -4.51 8.18
N GLU A 45 6.36 -5.22 9.16
CA GLU A 45 6.80 -6.58 9.51
C GLU A 45 6.67 -7.55 8.34
N ALA A 46 5.59 -7.44 7.57
CA ALA A 46 5.36 -8.29 6.41
C ALA A 46 6.24 -7.90 5.20
N ASN A 47 7.13 -6.91 5.30
CA ASN A 47 8.00 -6.39 4.22
C ASN A 47 7.25 -5.80 3.00
N TYR A 48 6.01 -5.32 3.22
CA TYR A 48 5.31 -4.49 2.22
C TYR A 48 5.72 -3.02 2.32
N LEU A 49 6.07 -2.56 3.52
CA LEU A 49 6.63 -1.24 3.76
C LEU A 49 8.00 -1.36 4.42
N GLY A 50 8.91 -0.49 4.04
CA GLY A 50 10.13 -0.23 4.79
C GLY A 50 9.95 1.01 5.67
N PHE A 51 10.64 1.02 6.82
CA PHE A 51 10.63 2.14 7.76
C PHE A 51 12.06 2.37 8.28
N THR A 52 12.57 3.59 8.13
CA THR A 52 13.98 3.92 8.46
C THR A 52 14.21 4.35 9.91
N GLY A 53 13.15 4.51 10.71
CA GLY A 53 13.27 4.90 12.11
C GLY A 53 13.73 3.76 13.02
N GLY A 54 13.68 4.01 14.34
CA GLY A 54 14.05 3.02 15.34
C GLY A 54 13.27 1.71 15.17
N GLN A 55 13.98 0.62 14.90
CA GLN A 55 13.42 -0.71 14.76
C GLN A 55 13.67 -1.52 16.05
N PRO A 56 12.67 -2.30 16.50
CA PRO A 56 12.89 -3.28 17.56
C PRO A 56 13.86 -4.37 17.07
N LYS A 57 14.53 -5.04 18.02
CA LYS A 57 15.40 -6.18 17.69
C LYS A 57 14.60 -7.27 16.98
N ASP A 58 15.26 -8.01 16.08
CA ASP A 58 14.55 -8.95 15.21
C ASP A 58 13.81 -10.07 15.94
N ASP A 59 14.25 -10.43 17.14
CA ASP A 59 13.73 -11.52 17.99
C ASP A 59 12.71 -11.05 19.06
N ASP A 60 12.20 -9.82 18.95
CA ASP A 60 11.21 -9.31 19.90
C ASP A 60 9.80 -9.85 19.57
N GLN A 61 9.14 -10.56 20.50
CA GLN A 61 7.76 -11.01 20.29
C GLN A 61 6.76 -9.85 20.19
N PHE A 62 7.13 -8.65 20.62
CA PHE A 62 6.28 -7.47 20.66
C PHE A 62 6.68 -6.40 19.62
N ARG A 63 7.38 -6.78 18.53
CA ARG A 63 7.78 -5.84 17.46
C ARG A 63 6.63 -4.97 16.95
N ASN A 64 5.47 -5.57 16.69
CA ASN A 64 4.31 -4.84 16.20
C ASN A 64 3.80 -3.79 17.19
N SER A 65 3.79 -4.13 18.48
CA SER A 65 3.39 -3.20 19.53
C SER A 65 4.40 -2.07 19.68
N TYR A 66 5.71 -2.37 19.63
CA TYR A 66 6.76 -1.36 19.64
C TYR A 66 6.64 -0.39 18.46
N LEU A 67 6.46 -0.91 17.24
CA LEU A 67 6.27 -0.10 16.04
C LEU A 67 5.00 0.76 16.14
N ALA A 68 3.88 0.18 16.59
CA ALA A 68 2.65 0.92 16.78
C ALA A 68 2.79 2.08 17.78
N GLN A 69 3.50 1.85 18.90
CA GLN A 69 3.81 2.90 19.88
C GLN A 69 4.75 3.97 19.30
N THR A 70 5.71 3.55 18.48
CA THR A 70 6.62 4.46 17.76
C THR A 70 5.85 5.35 16.79
N PHE A 71 4.93 4.79 16.01
CA PHE A 71 4.08 5.55 15.09
C PHE A 71 3.14 6.51 15.82
N GLN A 72 2.64 6.12 16.99
CA GLN A 72 1.91 7.03 17.86
C GLN A 72 2.75 8.21 18.32
N CYS A 73 4.05 8.02 18.64
CA CYS A 73 4.94 9.14 18.97
C CYS A 73 5.06 10.13 17.81
N TYR A 74 5.27 9.65 16.58
CA TYR A 74 5.32 10.51 15.39
C TYR A 74 4.01 11.26 15.12
N ARG A 75 2.87 10.69 15.53
CA ARG A 75 1.58 11.35 15.40
C ARG A 75 1.40 12.49 16.41
N LEU A 76 1.96 12.38 17.62
CA LEU A 76 1.83 13.40 18.67
C LEU A 76 2.45 14.74 18.26
N GLY A 77 3.49 14.71 17.42
CA GLY A 77 4.07 15.90 16.83
C GLY A 77 5.59 15.85 16.79
N ARG A 78 6.19 17.01 16.53
CA ARG A 78 7.64 17.18 16.46
C ARG A 78 8.26 17.30 17.85
N GLY A 79 9.57 17.11 17.95
CA GLY A 79 10.35 17.19 19.18
C GLY A 79 10.52 15.84 19.87
N THR A 80 10.94 15.88 21.14
CA THR A 80 11.02 14.68 21.98
C THR A 80 9.61 14.26 22.36
N GLN A 81 9.12 13.18 21.75
CA GLN A 81 7.82 12.60 22.07
C GLN A 81 8.05 11.28 22.79
N SER A 82 7.28 11.06 23.86
CA SER A 82 7.29 9.79 24.58
C SER A 82 5.89 9.24 24.66
N TYR A 83 5.74 7.96 24.34
CA TYR A 83 4.50 7.23 24.47
C TYR A 83 4.80 5.85 25.05
N MET A 84 4.24 5.58 26.23
CA MET A 84 4.50 4.35 27.00
C MET A 84 6.00 4.12 27.21
N ASN A 85 6.57 3.07 26.61
CA ASN A 85 7.96 2.67 26.76
C ASN A 85 8.84 3.12 25.59
N VAL A 86 8.29 3.90 24.66
CA VAL A 86 8.99 4.38 23.46
C VAL A 86 9.18 5.88 23.56
N THR A 87 10.41 6.33 23.30
CA THR A 87 10.73 7.75 23.14
C THR A 87 11.34 7.96 21.77
N VAL A 88 10.75 8.86 21.00
CA VAL A 88 11.21 9.27 19.69
C VAL A 88 11.72 10.70 19.80
N PHE A 89 12.88 10.94 19.18
CA PHE A 89 13.43 12.27 19.05
C PHE A 89 13.25 12.75 17.61
N ASP A 90 12.16 13.47 17.35
CA ASP A 90 11.85 13.99 16.03
C ASP A 90 12.37 15.43 15.92
N ARG A 91 13.49 15.65 15.23
CA ARG A 91 13.98 17.02 15.00
C ARG A 91 13.08 17.74 13.99
N PRO A 92 12.91 19.07 14.08
CA PRO A 92 12.08 19.83 13.15
C PRO A 92 12.47 19.67 11.66
N ASP A 93 13.74 19.33 11.39
CA ASP A 93 14.32 19.10 10.06
C ASP A 93 14.53 17.61 9.74
N ASN A 94 13.93 16.69 10.51
CA ASN A 94 14.21 15.26 10.38
C ASN A 94 13.35 14.58 9.30
N ASP A 95 13.58 14.93 8.04
CA ASP A 95 13.07 14.17 6.89
C ASP A 95 13.81 12.82 6.71
N GLU A 96 14.77 12.50 7.60
CA GLU A 96 15.55 11.25 7.53
C GLU A 96 14.72 10.02 7.91
N VAL A 97 13.62 10.21 8.66
CA VAL A 97 12.70 9.13 9.01
C VAL A 97 11.52 9.11 8.05
N TYR A 98 11.53 8.12 7.16
CA TYR A 98 10.52 7.95 6.12
C TYR A 98 10.10 6.49 5.98
N PHE A 99 8.95 6.32 5.36
CA PHE A 99 8.51 5.04 4.82
C PHE A 99 8.88 4.95 3.34
N TYR A 100 9.22 3.74 2.92
CA TYR A 100 9.46 3.41 1.52
C TYR A 100 8.76 2.10 1.18
N ILE A 101 8.66 1.77 -0.10
CA ILE A 101 8.04 0.52 -0.53
C ILE A 101 9.00 -0.65 -0.32
N GLY A 102 8.53 -1.66 0.42
CA GLY A 102 9.27 -2.90 0.63
C GLY A 102 9.23 -3.81 -0.61
N PRO A 103 10.15 -4.78 -0.71
CA PRO A 103 10.30 -5.63 -1.89
C PRO A 103 9.04 -6.42 -2.25
N LYS A 104 8.27 -6.90 -1.25
CA LYS A 104 7.02 -7.63 -1.51
C LYS A 104 5.91 -6.73 -2.07
N ALA A 105 5.90 -5.46 -1.70
CA ALA A 105 4.93 -4.53 -2.27
C ALA A 105 5.25 -4.21 -3.73
N VAL A 106 6.53 -4.11 -4.11
CA VAL A 106 6.94 -3.98 -5.53
C VAL A 106 6.40 -5.15 -6.34
N GLU A 107 6.67 -6.38 -5.88
CA GLU A 107 6.19 -7.59 -6.55
C GLU A 107 4.65 -7.64 -6.65
N PHE A 108 3.96 -7.24 -5.60
CA PHE A 108 2.50 -7.16 -5.59
C PHE A 108 1.96 -6.17 -6.65
N PHE A 109 2.54 -4.98 -6.75
CA PHE A 109 2.12 -3.97 -7.73
C PHE A 109 2.47 -4.38 -9.17
N GLU A 110 3.62 -5.00 -9.39
CA GLU A 110 4.02 -5.52 -10.71
C GLU A 110 3.11 -6.67 -11.16
N SER A 111 2.82 -7.62 -10.28
CA SER A 111 1.91 -8.74 -10.54
C SER A 111 0.50 -8.25 -10.91
N ARG A 112 -0.06 -7.33 -10.12
CA ARG A 112 -1.35 -6.67 -10.41
C ARG A 112 -1.36 -5.97 -11.78
N ARG A 113 -0.28 -5.27 -12.13
CA ARG A 113 -0.16 -4.58 -13.41
C ARG A 113 -0.08 -5.58 -14.56
N SER A 114 0.64 -6.68 -14.39
CA SER A 114 0.71 -7.75 -15.38
C SER A 114 -0.66 -8.40 -15.60
N ASP A 115 -1.38 -8.71 -14.54
CA ASP A 115 -2.69 -9.37 -14.65
C ASP A 115 -3.73 -8.48 -15.31
N THR A 116 -3.71 -7.18 -15.00
CA THR A 116 -4.59 -6.20 -15.67
C THR A 116 -4.31 -6.15 -17.19
N LYS A 117 -3.03 -6.20 -17.60
CA LYS A 117 -2.68 -6.27 -19.02
C LYS A 117 -3.16 -7.55 -19.68
N LYS A 118 -3.04 -8.70 -19.00
CA LYS A 118 -3.54 -10.00 -19.51
C LYS A 118 -5.05 -9.98 -19.69
N LEU A 119 -5.79 -9.43 -18.72
CA LEU A 119 -7.25 -9.28 -18.79
C LEU A 119 -7.68 -8.36 -19.93
N LEU A 120 -6.97 -7.24 -20.13
CA LEU A 120 -7.25 -6.35 -21.26
C LEU A 120 -6.99 -7.03 -22.60
N ALA A 121 -5.87 -7.75 -22.72
CA ALA A 121 -5.54 -8.49 -23.94
C ALA A 121 -6.58 -9.57 -24.25
N SER A 122 -7.02 -10.34 -23.24
CA SER A 122 -8.06 -11.35 -23.44
C SER A 122 -9.41 -10.73 -23.79
N ALA A 123 -9.77 -9.60 -23.19
CA ALA A 123 -10.97 -8.85 -23.52
C ALA A 123 -10.93 -8.34 -24.98
N CYS A 124 -9.81 -7.78 -25.43
CA CYS A 124 -9.64 -7.34 -26.82
C CYS A 124 -9.77 -8.52 -27.80
N LEU A 125 -9.11 -9.65 -27.53
CA LEU A 125 -9.22 -10.84 -28.40
C LEU A 125 -10.66 -11.38 -28.46
N SER A 126 -11.34 -11.41 -27.31
CA SER A 126 -12.75 -11.84 -27.23
C SER A 126 -13.67 -10.91 -28.00
N PHE A 127 -13.42 -9.60 -27.92
CA PHE A 127 -14.15 -8.58 -28.67
C PHE A 127 -13.97 -8.76 -30.19
N PHE A 128 -12.73 -8.92 -30.67
CA PHE A 128 -12.48 -9.15 -32.10
C PHE A 128 -13.12 -10.45 -32.59
N ALA A 129 -13.04 -11.54 -31.81
CA ALA A 129 -13.69 -12.80 -32.14
C ALA A 129 -15.21 -12.63 -32.29
N ALA A 130 -15.85 -11.93 -31.34
CA ALA A 130 -17.28 -11.65 -31.39
C ALA A 130 -17.66 -10.79 -32.61
N VAL A 131 -16.87 -9.77 -32.94
CA VAL A 131 -17.07 -8.93 -34.14
C VAL A 131 -16.97 -9.77 -35.42
N THR A 132 -15.96 -10.62 -35.55
CA THR A 132 -15.84 -11.50 -36.73
C THR A 132 -17.03 -12.45 -36.86
N VAL A 133 -17.48 -13.06 -35.76
CA VAL A 133 -18.65 -13.95 -35.77
C VAL A 133 -19.91 -13.17 -36.18
N ALA A 134 -20.10 -11.95 -35.67
CA ALA A 134 -21.24 -11.11 -36.03
C ALA A 134 -21.25 -10.72 -37.52
N ILE A 135 -20.08 -10.38 -38.08
CA ILE A 135 -19.94 -10.06 -39.51
C ILE A 135 -20.27 -11.29 -40.37
N ILE A 136 -19.73 -12.46 -40.02
CA ILE A 136 -20.00 -13.70 -40.76
C ILE A 136 -21.49 -14.05 -40.69
N ALA A 137 -22.10 -13.98 -39.51
CA ALA A 137 -23.53 -14.23 -39.32
C ALA A 137 -24.41 -13.27 -40.14
N TYR A 138 -24.03 -11.98 -40.19
CA TYR A 138 -24.71 -10.99 -41.01
C TYR A 138 -24.62 -11.32 -42.52
N TRP A 139 -23.43 -11.67 -43.01
CA TRP A 139 -23.23 -12.05 -44.41
C TRP A 139 -23.97 -13.33 -44.79
N LEU A 140 -23.93 -14.35 -43.93
CA LEU A 140 -24.69 -15.59 -44.14
C LEU A 140 -26.19 -15.33 -44.19
N ARG A 141 -26.72 -14.48 -43.30
CA ARG A 141 -28.14 -14.09 -43.32
C ARG A 141 -28.51 -13.34 -44.61
N LYS A 142 -27.61 -12.48 -45.10
CA LYS A 142 -27.81 -11.72 -46.34
C LYS A 142 -27.77 -12.60 -47.60
N MET A 143 -26.92 -13.63 -47.64
CA MET A 143 -26.80 -14.54 -48.79
C MET A 143 -27.81 -15.71 -48.75
N GLY A 144 -28.26 -16.11 -47.56
CA GLY A 144 -29.14 -17.26 -47.35
C GLY A 144 -30.62 -17.05 -47.68
N GLY A 145 -31.03 -15.86 -48.14
CA GLY A 145 -32.36 -15.63 -48.72
C GLY A 145 -33.55 -16.10 -47.89
N VAL A 146 -33.74 -15.48 -46.71
CA VAL A 146 -35.07 -15.26 -46.12
C VAL A 146 -35.22 -13.78 -45.83
#